data_AF-A0A969LGV3-F1
#
_entry.id   AF-A0A969LGV3-F1
#
_cell.length_a   1.000
_cell.length_b   1.000
_cell.length_c   1.000
_cell.angle_alpha   90.00
_cell.angle_beta   90.00
_cell.angle_gamma   90.00
#
_symmetry.space_group_name_H-M   'P 1'
#
loop_
_entity.id
_entity.type
_entity.pdbx_description
1 polymer ?
#
loop_
_entity_poly.entity_id
_entity_poly.type
_entity_poly.pdbx_seq_one_letter_code
_entity_poly.pdbx_strand_id
1 'polypeptide(L)'
;MLAAGDHPVQQFDIRRTLGPLVLAAAPWIAGSALASDASQVTALIEQRAPADSRTALAIWSQAEVGYKEVQSSQLLQEQLREAGFEVQSGVARIPTAFVATAGSGKPVIGVLAEFDALPGFSQGAVPERSPVKGLSSGHACGHHLFGAGSASAAIAIKQWLAQTRTSGTIRLYGTPAEEGGAGKVYMARAGLFEDVDVVLHWHPGDVNDASPHALHS
;
A
#
# COMPACT_ATOMS: atom_id res chain seq x y z
N MET A 1 47.90 -37.91 70.90
CA MET A 1 48.78 -37.12 70.02
C MET A 1 49.30 -38.05 68.93
N LEU A 2 48.76 -37.87 67.72
CA LEU A 2 49.21 -38.27 66.37
C LEU A 2 48.05 -38.83 65.55
N ALA A 3 47.79 -38.12 64.46
CA ALA A 3 46.74 -38.32 63.48
C ALA A 3 47.22 -39.26 62.37
N ALA A 4 46.29 -39.95 61.72
CA ALA A 4 46.43 -40.45 60.36
C ALA A 4 45.13 -40.09 59.63
N GLY A 5 45.28 -39.32 58.54
CA GLY A 5 44.18 -38.77 57.76
C GLY A 5 43.71 -39.72 56.66
N ASP A 6 42.40 -39.80 56.49
CA ASP A 6 41.73 -40.38 55.34
C ASP A 6 41.58 -39.30 54.25
N HIS A 7 42.04 -39.61 53.03
CA HIS A 7 41.74 -38.84 51.83
C HIS A 7 40.55 -39.46 51.09
N PRO A 8 39.42 -38.75 50.92
CA PRO A 8 38.40 -39.17 49.97
C PRO A 8 38.69 -38.60 48.57
N VAL A 9 38.66 -39.51 47.60
CA VAL A 9 38.68 -39.29 46.15
C VAL A 9 37.46 -38.46 45.74
N GLN A 10 37.68 -37.29 45.11
CA GLN A 10 36.58 -36.52 44.51
C GLN A 10 36.06 -37.22 43.25
N GLN A 11 34.77 -37.57 43.30
CA GLN A 11 33.98 -38.06 42.19
C GLN A 11 33.94 -37.05 41.04
N PHE A 12 34.07 -37.56 39.81
CA PHE A 12 33.75 -36.82 38.58
C PHE A 12 32.26 -36.44 38.58
N ASP A 13 31.96 -35.14 38.66
CA ASP A 13 30.61 -34.61 38.43
C ASP A 13 30.33 -34.57 36.92
N ILE A 14 29.33 -35.34 36.49
CA ILE A 14 28.86 -35.44 35.09
C ILE A 14 28.11 -34.15 34.64
N ARG A 15 28.02 -33.12 35.48
CA ARG A 15 27.42 -31.83 35.11
C ARG A 15 28.36 -30.94 34.29
N ARG A 16 28.73 -31.38 33.09
CA ARG A 16 29.30 -30.51 32.06
C ARG A 16 29.04 -31.07 30.67
N THR A 17 27.82 -30.88 30.18
CA THR A 17 27.50 -30.62 28.77
C THR A 17 26.00 -30.61 28.63
N LEU A 18 25.46 -29.45 28.28
CA LEU A 18 24.22 -29.17 27.55
C LEU A 18 23.92 -27.68 27.84
N GLY A 19 24.83 -26.82 27.37
CA GLY A 19 24.45 -25.43 27.15
C GLY A 19 23.34 -25.43 26.10
N PRO A 20 22.26 -24.67 26.27
CA PRO A 20 21.22 -24.59 25.25
C PRO A 20 21.88 -24.03 23.98
N LEU A 21 21.97 -24.88 22.97
CA LEU A 21 22.19 -24.47 21.59
C LEU A 21 20.93 -23.68 21.21
N VAL A 22 20.87 -22.40 21.60
CA VAL A 22 19.86 -21.47 21.10
C VAL A 22 20.19 -21.27 19.64
N LEU A 23 19.47 -22.02 18.81
CA LEU A 23 19.52 -21.97 17.36
C LEU A 23 19.48 -20.51 16.89
N ALA A 24 20.55 -20.08 16.21
CA ALA A 24 20.60 -18.88 15.39
C ALA A 24 19.74 -19.00 14.11
N ALA A 25 18.59 -19.69 14.19
CA ALA A 25 17.67 -19.92 13.07
C ALA A 25 16.63 -18.80 12.91
N ALA A 26 16.49 -17.91 13.90
CA ALA A 26 15.46 -16.86 13.92
C ALA A 26 15.53 -15.87 12.71
N PRO A 27 16.71 -15.40 12.25
CA PRO A 27 16.77 -14.50 11.09
C PRO A 27 16.38 -15.19 9.78
N TRP A 28 16.71 -16.47 9.65
CA TRP A 28 16.49 -17.25 8.43
C TRP A 28 15.02 -17.64 8.27
N ILE A 29 14.36 -17.98 9.37
CA ILE A 29 12.92 -18.30 9.39
C ILE A 29 12.07 -17.04 9.15
N ALA A 30 12.45 -15.90 9.74
CA ALA A 30 11.76 -14.64 9.49
C ALA A 30 11.92 -14.15 8.04
N GLY A 31 13.13 -14.27 7.48
CA GLY A 31 13.39 -13.91 6.08
C GLY A 31 12.64 -14.79 5.07
N SER A 32 12.54 -16.09 5.32
CA SER A 32 11.79 -17.00 4.43
C SER A 32 10.27 -16.80 4.53
N ALA A 33 9.75 -16.50 5.72
CA ALA A 33 8.34 -16.16 5.90
C ALA A 33 7.98 -14.86 5.16
N LEU A 34 8.79 -13.80 5.30
CA LEU A 34 8.58 -12.53 4.59
C LEU A 34 8.65 -12.70 3.07
N ALA A 35 9.59 -13.50 2.57
CA ALA A 35 9.67 -13.79 1.14
C ALA A 35 8.44 -14.56 0.63
N SER A 36 7.94 -15.52 1.41
CA SER A 36 6.70 -16.25 1.12
C SER A 36 5.50 -15.29 1.08
N ASP A 37 5.34 -14.43 2.09
CA ASP A 37 4.25 -13.44 2.15
C ASP A 37 4.31 -12.47 0.96
N ALA A 38 5.49 -11.96 0.62
CA ALA A 38 5.67 -11.08 -0.53
C ALA A 38 5.28 -11.77 -1.85
N SER A 39 5.64 -13.04 -2.02
CA SER A 39 5.26 -13.82 -3.20
C SER A 39 3.75 -14.07 -3.29
N GLN A 40 3.09 -14.31 -2.15
CA GLN A 40 1.64 -14.49 -2.09
C GLN A 40 0.92 -13.20 -2.46
N VAL A 41 1.32 -12.07 -1.89
CA VAL A 41 0.74 -10.75 -2.23
C VAL A 41 0.96 -10.43 -3.70
N THR A 42 2.15 -10.69 -4.23
CA THR A 42 2.46 -10.48 -5.67
C THR A 42 1.54 -11.32 -6.55
N ALA A 43 1.35 -12.60 -6.22
CA ALA A 43 0.44 -13.47 -6.97
C ALA A 43 -1.02 -12.99 -6.93
N LEU A 44 -1.48 -12.40 -5.81
CA LEU A 44 -2.81 -11.81 -5.71
C LEU A 44 -2.96 -10.58 -6.62
N ILE A 45 -1.91 -9.75 -6.73
CA ILE A 45 -1.89 -8.61 -7.66
C ILE A 45 -1.89 -9.10 -9.12
N GLU A 46 -1.05 -10.08 -9.46
CA GLU A 46 -0.97 -10.64 -10.82
C GLU A 46 -2.31 -11.20 -11.30
N GLN A 47 -3.05 -11.87 -10.42
CA GLN A 47 -4.40 -12.37 -10.73
C GLN A 47 -5.40 -11.24 -11.08
N ARG A 48 -5.15 -10.02 -10.57
CA ARG A 48 -5.99 -8.84 -10.82
C ARG A 48 -5.53 -8.01 -12.02
N ALA A 49 -4.35 -8.27 -12.58
CA ALA A 49 -3.76 -7.46 -13.65
C ALA A 49 -4.72 -7.13 -14.81
N PRO A 50 -5.59 -8.05 -15.30
CA PRO A 50 -6.58 -7.70 -16.32
C PRO A 50 -7.64 -6.70 -15.85
N ALA A 51 -8.10 -6.81 -14.60
CA ALA A 51 -9.07 -5.88 -14.01
C ALA A 51 -8.45 -4.52 -13.71
N ASP A 52 -7.23 -4.51 -13.20
CA ASP A 52 -6.50 -3.29 -12.88
C ASP A 52 -6.14 -2.52 -14.16
N SER A 53 -5.74 -3.22 -15.23
CA SER A 53 -5.51 -2.62 -16.55
C SER A 53 -6.78 -1.97 -17.12
N ARG A 54 -7.94 -2.64 -16.98
CA ARG A 54 -9.23 -2.05 -17.40
C ARG A 54 -9.55 -0.79 -16.60
N THR A 55 -9.31 -0.81 -15.30
CA THR A 55 -9.54 0.35 -14.42
C THR A 55 -8.64 1.52 -14.81
N ALA A 56 -7.34 1.27 -14.97
CA ALA A 56 -6.38 2.29 -15.38
C ALA A 56 -6.74 2.90 -16.74
N LEU A 57 -7.12 2.09 -17.72
CA LEU A 57 -7.52 2.58 -19.05
C LEU A 57 -8.88 3.31 -19.04
N ALA A 58 -9.79 2.94 -18.15
CA ALA A 58 -11.05 3.66 -17.95
C ALA A 58 -10.79 5.06 -17.37
N ILE A 59 -9.96 5.17 -16.32
CA ILE A 59 -9.55 6.45 -15.75
C ILE A 59 -8.81 7.29 -16.80
N TRP A 60 -7.87 6.70 -17.54
CA TRP A 60 -7.17 7.35 -18.65
C TRP A 60 -8.14 8.01 -19.64
N SER A 61 -9.22 7.30 -19.99
CA SER A 61 -10.21 7.75 -20.96
C SER A 61 -11.16 8.82 -20.41
N GLN A 62 -11.40 8.82 -19.09
CA GLN A 62 -12.23 9.83 -18.42
C GLN A 62 -11.50 11.17 -18.33
N ALA A 63 -10.20 11.15 -18.02
CA ALA A 63 -9.32 12.32 -18.00
C ALA A 63 -9.91 13.53 -17.25
N GLU A 64 -10.54 13.29 -16.09
CA GLU A 64 -11.22 14.31 -15.31
C GLU A 64 -10.22 15.13 -14.48
N VAL A 65 -10.34 16.46 -14.54
CA VAL A 65 -9.42 17.37 -13.83
C VAL A 65 -9.75 17.49 -12.34
N GLY A 66 -8.79 18.04 -11.58
CA GLY A 66 -8.90 18.39 -10.16
C GLY A 66 -10.30 18.85 -9.71
N TYR A 67 -10.85 18.20 -8.69
CA TYR A 67 -12.18 18.40 -8.09
C TYR A 67 -13.39 18.06 -8.97
N LYS A 68 -13.16 17.52 -10.17
CA LYS A 68 -14.21 17.10 -11.11
C LYS A 68 -14.12 15.63 -11.47
N GLU A 69 -13.32 14.86 -10.73
CA GLU A 69 -13.01 13.43 -10.95
C GLU A 69 -14.14 12.51 -10.47
N VAL A 70 -15.38 12.82 -10.89
CA VAL A 70 -16.58 12.14 -10.40
C VAL A 70 -16.57 10.68 -10.84
N GLN A 71 -16.30 10.41 -12.11
CA GLN A 71 -16.31 9.05 -12.65
C GLN A 71 -15.11 8.25 -12.17
N SER A 72 -13.92 8.85 -12.14
CA SER A 72 -12.70 8.16 -11.69
C SER A 72 -12.78 7.80 -10.21
N SER A 73 -13.28 8.72 -9.38
CA SER A 73 -13.52 8.46 -7.96
C SER A 73 -14.58 7.39 -7.74
N GLN A 74 -15.72 7.46 -8.45
CA GLN A 74 -16.79 6.46 -8.33
C GLN A 74 -16.30 5.06 -8.72
N LEU A 75 -15.57 4.94 -9.83
CA LEU A 75 -15.04 3.67 -10.30
C LEU A 75 -14.14 2.98 -9.25
N LEU A 76 -13.21 3.73 -8.65
CA LEU A 76 -12.32 3.19 -7.60
C LEU A 76 -13.11 2.81 -6.34
N GLN A 77 -14.07 3.64 -5.93
CA GLN A 77 -14.91 3.35 -4.78
C GLN A 77 -15.75 2.09 -4.99
N GLU A 78 -16.33 1.91 -6.17
CA GLU A 78 -17.11 0.71 -6.53
C GLU A 78 -16.23 -0.54 -6.49
N GLN A 79 -15.06 -0.50 -7.14
CA GLN A 79 -14.10 -1.60 -7.08
C GLN A 79 -13.72 -2.00 -5.64
N LEU A 80 -13.53 -1.02 -4.76
CA LEU A 80 -13.19 -1.26 -3.36
C LEU A 80 -14.38 -1.81 -2.56
N ARG A 81 -15.60 -1.29 -2.78
CA ARG A 81 -16.83 -1.85 -2.18
C ARG A 81 -17.05 -3.30 -2.61
N GLU A 82 -16.89 -3.60 -3.89
CA GLU A 82 -16.99 -4.97 -4.42
C GLU A 82 -15.92 -5.89 -3.82
N ALA A 83 -14.72 -5.37 -3.56
CA ALA A 83 -13.68 -6.08 -2.83
C ALA A 83 -13.94 -6.19 -1.31
N GLY A 84 -15.05 -5.65 -0.80
CA GLY A 84 -15.50 -5.75 0.58
C GLY A 84 -14.85 -4.76 1.53
N PHE A 85 -14.43 -3.58 1.03
CA PHE A 85 -14.02 -2.45 1.88
C PHE A 85 -15.25 -1.68 2.37
N GLU A 86 -15.14 -1.12 3.57
CA GLU A 86 -16.01 -0.05 4.02
C GLU A 86 -15.55 1.26 3.39
N VAL A 87 -16.38 1.86 2.53
CA VAL A 87 -16.03 3.08 1.78
C VAL A 87 -16.83 4.28 2.28
N GLN A 88 -16.13 5.26 2.84
CA GLN A 88 -16.65 6.56 3.19
C GLN A 88 -16.34 7.57 2.07
N SER A 89 -17.36 8.02 1.36
CA SER A 89 -17.27 8.98 0.26
C SER A 89 -17.44 10.43 0.74
N GLY A 90 -16.98 11.40 -0.05
CA GLY A 90 -17.24 12.82 0.19
C GLY A 90 -16.49 13.37 1.40
N VAL A 91 -15.36 12.77 1.78
CA VAL A 91 -14.63 13.13 3.00
C VAL A 91 -14.00 14.51 2.90
N ALA A 92 -13.72 15.15 4.04
CA ALA A 92 -13.18 16.51 4.09
C ALA A 92 -14.00 17.57 3.32
N ARG A 93 -15.30 17.31 3.09
CA ARG A 93 -16.20 18.13 2.24
C ARG A 93 -15.78 18.20 0.77
N ILE A 94 -15.05 17.19 0.29
CA ILE A 94 -14.64 17.05 -1.10
C ILE A 94 -15.42 15.88 -1.70
N PRO A 95 -16.39 16.11 -2.60
CA PRO A 95 -17.26 15.04 -3.12
C PRO A 95 -16.52 13.86 -3.75
N THR A 96 -15.38 14.12 -4.39
CA THR A 96 -14.55 13.11 -5.07
C THR A 96 -13.50 12.46 -4.15
N ALA A 97 -13.32 12.94 -2.93
CA ALA A 97 -12.42 12.31 -1.96
C ALA A 97 -13.12 11.15 -1.24
N PHE A 98 -12.37 10.10 -0.90
CA PHE A 98 -12.92 8.97 -0.15
C PHE A 98 -11.86 8.26 0.70
N VAL A 99 -12.34 7.49 1.68
CA VAL A 99 -11.53 6.58 2.49
C VAL A 99 -12.15 5.19 2.40
N ALA A 100 -11.34 4.19 2.05
CA ALA A 100 -11.75 2.79 2.02
C ALA A 100 -10.97 1.98 3.06
N THR A 101 -11.65 1.36 4.02
CA THR A 101 -11.02 0.63 5.13
C THR A 101 -11.36 -0.86 5.08
N ALA A 102 -10.38 -1.72 5.37
CA ALA A 102 -10.59 -3.14 5.59
C ALA A 102 -9.62 -3.71 6.64
N GLY A 103 -10.02 -4.81 7.27
CA GLY A 103 -9.26 -5.43 8.36
C GLY A 103 -9.68 -4.88 9.73
N SER A 104 -8.88 -5.16 10.75
CA SER A 104 -9.15 -4.72 12.12
C SER A 104 -7.87 -4.72 12.96
N GLY A 105 -7.85 -3.87 13.99
CA GLY A 105 -6.72 -3.75 14.89
C GLY A 105 -5.56 -2.94 14.30
N LYS A 106 -4.38 -3.13 14.90
CA LYS A 106 -3.14 -2.43 14.56
C LYS A 106 -2.15 -3.38 13.87
N PRO A 107 -1.24 -2.86 13.02
CA PRO A 107 -1.15 -1.45 12.61
C PRO A 107 -2.26 -1.05 11.61
N VAL A 108 -2.54 0.25 11.53
CA VAL A 108 -3.31 0.89 10.47
C VAL A 108 -2.31 1.40 9.42
N ILE A 109 -2.31 0.77 8.26
CA ILE A 109 -1.46 1.12 7.12
C ILE A 109 -2.31 1.85 6.09
N GLY A 110 -1.87 3.03 5.70
CA GLY A 110 -2.45 3.87 4.66
C GLY A 110 -1.79 3.64 3.30
N VAL A 111 -2.57 3.69 2.22
CA VAL A 111 -2.08 3.76 0.84
C VAL A 111 -2.78 4.93 0.16
N LEU A 112 -2.02 5.81 -0.51
CA LEU A 112 -2.58 6.92 -1.27
C LEU A 112 -3.00 6.49 -2.68
N ALA A 113 -4.03 7.12 -3.23
CA ALA A 113 -4.52 6.89 -4.58
C ALA A 113 -4.99 8.21 -5.20
N GLU A 114 -4.29 8.65 -6.25
CA GLU A 114 -4.65 9.83 -7.04
C GLU A 114 -5.20 9.40 -8.39
N PHE A 115 -6.00 10.25 -9.01
CA PHE A 115 -6.74 9.91 -10.22
C PHE A 115 -7.20 11.15 -11.01
N ASP A 116 -6.64 12.33 -10.72
CA ASP A 116 -6.91 13.54 -11.49
C ASP A 116 -6.04 13.63 -12.75
N ALA A 117 -6.58 14.28 -13.77
CA ALA A 117 -5.91 14.59 -15.01
C ALA A 117 -5.45 16.05 -15.05
N LEU A 118 -4.48 16.33 -15.90
CA LEU A 118 -3.97 17.67 -16.10
C LEU A 118 -4.74 18.41 -17.21
N PRO A 119 -5.10 19.69 -17.00
CA PRO A 119 -5.69 20.52 -18.05
C PRO A 119 -4.67 20.84 -19.14
N GLY A 120 -5.12 20.91 -20.39
CA GLY A 120 -4.28 21.28 -21.54
C GLY A 120 -3.46 20.13 -22.13
N PHE A 121 -3.57 18.92 -21.57
CA PHE A 121 -2.98 17.72 -22.15
C PHE A 121 -4.01 16.97 -22.96
N SER A 122 -3.68 16.58 -24.19
CA SER A 122 -4.60 15.85 -25.06
C SER A 122 -3.88 14.70 -25.78
N GLN A 123 -2.79 14.20 -25.22
CA GLN A 123 -1.92 13.21 -25.85
C GLN A 123 -2.61 11.83 -25.93
N GLY A 124 -2.57 11.19 -27.10
CA GLY A 124 -3.01 9.81 -27.28
C GLY A 124 -2.03 8.81 -26.66
N ALA A 125 -2.47 7.57 -26.46
CA ALA A 125 -1.66 6.49 -25.88
C ALA A 125 -0.63 5.92 -26.88
N VAL A 126 0.24 6.79 -27.39
CA VAL A 126 1.34 6.50 -28.32
C VAL A 126 2.60 7.28 -27.89
N PRO A 127 3.81 6.77 -28.18
CA PRO A 127 5.05 7.40 -27.73
C PRO A 127 5.40 8.67 -28.51
N GLU A 128 4.81 8.89 -29.69
CA GLU A 128 4.98 10.13 -30.46
C GLU A 128 3.89 11.16 -30.16
N ARG A 129 4.19 12.45 -30.33
CA ARG A 129 3.21 13.53 -30.15
C ARG A 129 1.99 13.29 -31.05
N SER A 130 0.85 13.02 -30.43
CA SER A 130 -0.42 12.69 -31.09
C SER A 130 -1.60 13.29 -30.32
N PRO A 131 -1.88 14.60 -30.52
CA PRO A 131 -3.01 15.26 -29.87
C PRO A 131 -4.35 14.69 -30.36
N VAL A 132 -5.17 14.22 -29.44
CA VAL A 132 -6.53 13.74 -29.67
C VAL A 132 -7.48 14.93 -29.80
N LYS A 133 -8.12 15.06 -30.97
CA LYS A 133 -9.07 16.14 -31.24
C LYS A 133 -10.29 16.03 -30.31
N GLY A 134 -10.63 17.13 -29.64
CA GLY A 134 -11.78 17.22 -28.74
C GLY A 134 -11.47 16.85 -27.28
N LEU A 135 -10.25 16.39 -26.98
CA LEU A 135 -9.78 16.16 -25.62
C LEU A 135 -9.06 17.42 -25.11
N SER A 136 -9.39 17.87 -23.91
CA SER A 136 -8.82 19.08 -23.28
C SER A 136 -8.00 18.81 -22.01
N SER A 137 -7.95 17.57 -21.56
CA SER A 137 -7.24 17.11 -20.37
C SER A 137 -6.75 15.66 -20.55
N GLY A 138 -5.71 15.28 -19.80
CA GLY A 138 -5.10 13.95 -19.91
C GLY A 138 -4.15 13.63 -18.77
N HIS A 139 -3.89 12.35 -18.53
CA HIS A 139 -3.06 11.88 -17.42
C HIS A 139 -1.57 11.87 -17.78
N ALA A 140 -0.96 13.04 -17.93
CA ALA A 140 0.47 13.14 -18.22
C ALA A 140 1.37 12.71 -17.05
N CYS A 141 0.89 12.82 -15.80
CA CYS A 141 1.60 12.36 -14.60
C CYS A 141 1.26 10.92 -14.21
N GLY A 142 0.44 10.21 -14.99
CA GLY A 142 0.19 8.79 -14.76
C GLY A 142 -0.77 8.46 -13.60
N HIS A 143 -1.55 9.43 -13.09
CA HIS A 143 -2.46 9.18 -11.95
C HIS A 143 -3.49 8.07 -12.22
N HIS A 144 -3.84 7.81 -13.48
CA HIS A 144 -4.62 6.63 -13.87
C HIS A 144 -3.98 5.28 -13.44
N LEU A 145 -2.65 5.17 -13.49
CA LEU A 145 -1.91 4.01 -12.99
C LEU A 145 -1.80 4.05 -11.47
N PHE A 146 -1.56 5.23 -10.89
CA PHE A 146 -1.44 5.40 -9.45
C PHE A 146 -2.72 4.94 -8.75
N GLY A 147 -3.87 5.50 -9.11
CA GLY A 147 -5.16 5.14 -8.51
C GLY A 147 -5.49 3.66 -8.64
N ALA A 148 -5.34 3.09 -9.84
CA ALA A 148 -5.62 1.68 -10.10
C ALA A 148 -4.66 0.73 -9.36
N GLY A 149 -3.36 1.02 -9.39
CA GLY A 149 -2.33 0.22 -8.72
C GLY A 149 -2.47 0.25 -7.21
N SER A 150 -2.74 1.41 -6.63
CA SER A 150 -2.99 1.54 -5.19
C SER A 150 -4.25 0.80 -4.74
N ALA A 151 -5.33 0.84 -5.53
CA ALA A 151 -6.52 0.04 -5.27
C ALA A 151 -6.23 -1.46 -5.32
N SER A 152 -5.46 -1.91 -6.31
CA SER A 152 -5.05 -3.32 -6.41
C SER A 152 -4.21 -3.76 -5.21
N ALA A 153 -3.23 -2.96 -4.81
CA ALA A 153 -2.38 -3.23 -3.65
C ALA A 153 -3.20 -3.33 -2.36
N ALA A 154 -4.11 -2.39 -2.12
CA ALA A 154 -4.99 -2.43 -0.94
C ALA A 154 -5.85 -3.72 -0.93
N ILE A 155 -6.43 -4.09 -2.08
CA ILE A 155 -7.25 -5.30 -2.20
C ILE A 155 -6.42 -6.57 -1.96
N ALA A 156 -5.22 -6.66 -2.52
CA ALA A 156 -4.32 -7.78 -2.31
C ALA A 156 -3.90 -7.91 -0.83
N ILE A 157 -3.57 -6.79 -0.17
CA ILE A 157 -3.24 -6.78 1.26
C ILE A 157 -4.43 -7.22 2.10
N LYS A 158 -5.65 -6.73 1.82
CA LYS A 158 -6.88 -7.19 2.50
C LYS A 158 -7.05 -8.70 2.38
N GLN A 159 -6.86 -9.25 1.18
CA GLN A 159 -6.99 -10.68 0.93
C GLN A 159 -5.93 -11.47 1.71
N TRP A 160 -4.69 -11.02 1.70
CA TRP A 160 -3.60 -11.62 2.47
C TRP A 160 -3.91 -11.62 3.98
N LEU A 161 -4.28 -10.47 4.56
CA LEU A 161 -4.66 -10.35 5.98
C LEU A 161 -5.75 -11.37 6.36
N ALA A 162 -6.76 -11.54 5.51
CA ALA A 162 -7.84 -12.51 5.73
C ALA A 162 -7.37 -13.97 5.62
N GLN A 163 -6.52 -14.29 4.64
CA GLN A 163 -6.02 -15.65 4.39
C GLN A 163 -5.07 -16.12 5.50
N THR A 164 -4.18 -15.25 5.95
CA THR A 164 -3.20 -15.56 7.00
C THR A 164 -3.75 -15.36 8.41
N ARG A 165 -4.94 -14.74 8.54
CA ARG A 165 -5.51 -14.26 9.80
C ARG A 165 -4.58 -13.30 10.54
N THR A 166 -3.77 -12.55 9.79
CA THR A 166 -2.90 -11.52 10.35
C THR A 166 -3.76 -10.32 10.79
N SER A 167 -3.56 -9.86 12.02
CA SER A 167 -4.19 -8.64 12.51
C SER A 167 -3.59 -7.41 11.82
N GLY A 168 -4.42 -6.45 11.46
CA GLY A 168 -4.02 -5.23 10.77
C GLY A 168 -5.18 -4.59 10.04
N THR A 169 -5.06 -3.29 9.81
CA THR A 169 -6.03 -2.51 9.05
C THR A 169 -5.33 -1.89 7.85
N ILE A 170 -5.89 -2.08 6.67
CA ILE A 170 -5.46 -1.41 5.44
C ILE A 170 -6.49 -0.34 5.09
N ARG A 171 -6.02 0.88 4.84
CA ARG A 171 -6.85 2.02 4.47
C ARG A 171 -6.33 2.66 3.19
N LEU A 172 -7.17 2.73 2.17
CA LEU A 172 -6.86 3.49 0.96
C LEU A 172 -7.48 4.87 1.06
N TYR A 173 -6.69 5.89 0.78
CA TYR A 173 -7.11 7.28 0.73
C TYR A 173 -7.18 7.74 -0.72
N GLY A 174 -8.39 7.92 -1.24
CA GLY A 174 -8.62 8.51 -2.55
C GLY A 174 -8.49 10.02 -2.47
N THR A 175 -7.38 10.54 -2.99
CA THR A 175 -6.96 11.95 -2.85
C THR A 175 -7.07 12.67 -4.20
N PRO A 176 -8.13 13.49 -4.40
CA PRO A 176 -8.31 14.24 -5.65
C PRO A 176 -7.43 15.50 -5.69
N ALA A 177 -7.36 16.11 -6.87
CA ALA A 177 -6.76 17.43 -7.12
C ALA A 177 -5.35 17.60 -6.55
N GLU A 178 -4.44 16.71 -6.92
CA GLU A 178 -3.05 16.75 -6.48
C GLU A 178 -2.29 17.90 -7.17
N GLU A 179 -2.49 18.07 -8.48
CA GLU A 179 -1.74 18.94 -9.41
C GLU A 179 -1.90 20.47 -9.17
N GLY A 180 -2.44 20.86 -8.02
CA GLY A 180 -2.63 22.25 -7.60
C GLY A 180 -3.83 22.49 -6.67
N GLY A 181 -4.62 21.45 -6.37
CA GLY A 181 -5.78 21.56 -5.49
C GLY A 181 -5.47 21.36 -4.01
N ALA A 182 -4.37 20.69 -3.67
CA ALA A 182 -4.02 20.37 -2.28
C ALA A 182 -5.09 19.50 -1.58
N GLY A 183 -5.72 18.55 -2.30
CA GLY A 183 -6.71 17.63 -1.74
C GLY A 183 -6.23 16.89 -0.49
N LYS A 184 -4.99 16.37 -0.53
CA LYS A 184 -4.32 15.73 0.62
C LYS A 184 -4.26 16.63 1.85
N VAL A 185 -3.98 17.93 1.67
CA VAL A 185 -3.88 18.90 2.78
C VAL A 185 -5.23 19.08 3.46
N TYR A 186 -6.32 19.16 2.71
CA TYR A 186 -7.67 19.25 3.30
C TYR A 186 -8.07 17.97 4.03
N MET A 187 -7.70 16.80 3.49
CA MET A 187 -7.92 15.51 4.14
C MET A 187 -7.12 15.39 5.45
N ALA A 188 -5.85 15.82 5.46
CA ALA A 188 -5.03 15.89 6.66
C ALA A 188 -5.62 16.84 7.72
N ARG A 189 -6.04 18.04 7.31
CA ARG A 189 -6.69 19.01 8.21
C ARG A 189 -8.02 18.52 8.77
N ALA A 190 -8.70 17.62 8.06
CA ALA A 190 -9.94 16.99 8.54
C ALA A 190 -9.69 15.82 9.52
N GLY A 191 -8.43 15.54 9.88
CA GLY A 191 -8.05 14.52 10.85
C GLY A 191 -8.02 13.09 10.28
N LEU A 192 -8.15 12.92 8.96
CA LEU A 192 -8.32 11.58 8.36
C LEU A 192 -7.08 10.67 8.51
N PHE A 193 -5.92 11.25 8.83
CA PHE A 193 -4.65 10.55 8.97
C PHE A 193 -4.16 10.48 10.43
N GLU A 194 -4.94 10.94 11.42
CA GLU A 194 -4.46 11.04 12.82
C GLU A 194 -4.18 9.68 13.49
N ASP A 195 -4.85 8.62 13.05
CA ASP A 195 -4.76 7.28 13.63
C ASP A 195 -3.93 6.29 12.79
N VAL A 196 -3.39 6.74 11.65
CA VAL A 196 -2.59 5.91 10.74
C VAL A 196 -1.17 5.76 11.26
N ASP A 197 -0.64 4.54 11.28
CA ASP A 197 0.72 4.30 11.79
C ASP A 197 1.78 4.53 10.70
N VAL A 198 1.45 4.20 9.44
CA VAL A 198 2.31 4.41 8.26
C VAL A 198 1.44 4.72 7.05
N VAL A 199 1.86 5.66 6.20
CA VAL A 199 1.25 5.89 4.88
C VAL A 199 2.29 5.60 3.79
N LEU A 200 1.91 4.79 2.82
CA LEU A 200 2.69 4.48 1.64
C LEU A 200 2.16 5.27 0.45
N HIS A 201 3.08 5.83 -0.32
CA HIS A 201 2.81 6.45 -1.60
C HIS A 201 3.82 5.92 -2.62
N TRP A 202 3.42 5.95 -3.89
CA TRP A 202 4.30 5.70 -5.02
C TRP A 202 3.85 6.59 -6.15
N HIS A 203 4.71 6.84 -7.14
CA HIS A 203 4.34 7.60 -8.32
C HIS A 203 4.87 6.88 -9.55
N PRO A 204 4.08 6.74 -10.63
CA PRO A 204 4.58 6.16 -11.87
C PRO A 204 5.69 7.04 -12.44
N GLY A 205 6.73 6.39 -12.94
CA GLY A 205 7.88 7.03 -13.56
C GLY A 205 8.57 6.07 -14.52
N ASP A 206 9.45 6.59 -15.35
CA ASP A 206 10.35 5.81 -16.21
C ASP A 206 11.56 5.26 -15.43
N VAL A 207 11.72 5.67 -14.17
CA VAL A 207 12.74 5.22 -13.23
C VAL A 207 12.13 4.82 -11.90
N ASN A 208 12.75 3.84 -11.23
CA ASN A 208 12.43 3.50 -9.85
C ASN A 208 13.37 4.28 -8.92
N ASP A 209 12.81 5.08 -8.02
CA ASP A 209 13.54 5.80 -6.99
C ASP A 209 12.79 5.72 -5.64
N ALA A 210 13.50 5.90 -4.53
CA ALA A 210 12.94 5.94 -3.19
C ALA A 210 13.58 7.07 -2.38
N SER A 211 12.80 8.10 -2.08
CA SER A 211 13.26 9.29 -1.36
C SER A 211 12.25 9.73 -0.31
N PRO A 212 12.69 10.20 0.88
CA PRO A 212 11.79 10.80 1.86
C PRO A 212 11.17 12.12 1.38
N HIS A 213 11.67 12.71 0.29
CA HIS A 213 11.18 13.96 -0.31
C HIS A 213 10.17 13.77 -1.45
N ALA A 214 9.75 12.54 -1.75
CA ALA A 214 8.83 12.27 -2.86
C ALA A 214 7.38 12.79 -2.62
N LEU A 215 7.09 13.36 -1.44
CA LEU A 215 5.79 13.94 -1.06
C LEU A 215 5.53 15.37 -1.63
N HIS A 216 6.37 15.86 -2.54
CA HIS A 216 6.23 17.22 -3.11
C HIS A 216 5.30 17.31 -4.32
N SER A 217 4.62 16.22 -4.65
CA SER A 217 3.56 16.19 -5.64
C SER A 217 2.19 16.37 -4.95
#